data_AF-A0A1N6NKE2-F1
#
_entry.id   AF-A0A1N6NKE2-F1
#
_cell.length_a   1.000
_cell.length_b   1.000
_cell.length_c   1.000
_cell.angle_alpha   90.00
_cell.angle_beta   90.00
_cell.angle_gamma   90.00
#
_symmetry.space_group_name_H-M   'P 1'
#
loop_
_entity.id
_entity.type
_entity.pdbx_description
1 polymer ?
#
loop_
_entity_poly.entity_id
_entity_poly.type
_entity_poly.pdbx_seq_one_letter_code
_entity_poly.pdbx_strand_id
1 'polypeptide(L)'
;MRRKGRLLGIGFAAFAVICLVATYDYSKGRIPQTDSRLVEDVLVEGNARECARDVTAAVTRHIPLGTDRAEAERILAGATITPPSAWFWKPEVENSAVSEGQTLEAIHTIKTTPFVSNLLRVYLGFEDGKVRRVAAEVICHFS
;
A
#
# COMPACT_ATOMS: atom_id res chain seq x y z
N MET A 1 15.89 -17.00 -48.03
CA MET A 1 15.11 -17.40 -46.83
C MET A 1 15.81 -17.13 -45.48
N ARG A 2 17.16 -17.00 -45.42
CA ARG A 2 17.95 -16.83 -44.18
C ARG A 2 17.78 -15.49 -43.41
N ARG A 3 17.35 -14.40 -44.06
CA ARG A 3 17.11 -13.09 -43.40
C ARG A 3 15.78 -13.02 -42.62
N LYS A 4 14.70 -13.66 -43.10
CA LYS A 4 13.38 -13.67 -42.44
C LYS A 4 13.41 -14.46 -41.12
N GLY A 5 14.05 -15.62 -41.10
CA GLY A 5 14.22 -16.42 -39.88
C GLY A 5 15.07 -15.74 -38.81
N ARG A 6 16.08 -14.95 -39.21
CA ARG A 6 16.92 -14.20 -38.27
C ARG A 6 16.17 -13.03 -37.60
N LEU A 7 15.30 -12.35 -38.34
CA LEU A 7 14.43 -11.28 -37.80
C LEU A 7 13.39 -11.83 -36.83
N LEU A 8 12.77 -12.97 -37.15
CA LEU A 8 11.83 -13.65 -36.25
C LEU A 8 12.53 -14.14 -34.97
N GLY A 9 13.73 -14.71 -35.08
CA GLY A 9 14.51 -15.14 -33.92
C GLY A 9 14.92 -13.98 -33.00
N ILE A 10 15.32 -12.84 -33.57
CA ILE A 10 15.65 -11.63 -32.78
C ILE A 10 14.40 -11.07 -32.10
N GLY A 11 13.26 -11.00 -32.80
CA GLY A 11 12.00 -10.54 -32.23
C GLY A 11 11.53 -11.41 -31.07
N PHE A 12 11.62 -12.74 -31.23
CA PHE A 12 11.24 -13.67 -30.16
C PHE A 12 12.18 -13.59 -28.95
N ALA A 13 13.50 -13.48 -29.17
CA ALA A 13 14.45 -13.31 -28.08
C ALA A 13 14.23 -12.01 -27.30
N ALA A 14 13.97 -10.90 -27.99
CA ALA A 14 13.64 -9.63 -27.35
C ALA A 14 12.35 -9.72 -26.53
N PHE A 15 11.30 -10.33 -27.09
CA PHE A 15 10.03 -10.55 -26.38
C PHE A 15 10.22 -11.42 -25.13
N ALA A 16 10.96 -12.53 -25.24
CA ALA A 16 11.25 -13.41 -24.13
C ALA A 16 12.03 -12.70 -23.01
N VAL A 17 12.98 -11.84 -23.35
CA VAL A 17 13.71 -11.01 -22.35
C VAL A 17 12.76 -10.03 -21.67
N ILE A 18 11.86 -9.36 -22.40
CA ILE A 18 10.88 -8.45 -21.81
C ILE A 18 9.94 -9.22 -20.86
N CYS A 19 9.42 -10.39 -21.28
CA CYS A 19 8.58 -11.23 -20.42
C CYS A 19 9.34 -11.73 -19.20
N LEU A 20 10.62 -12.10 -19.33
CA LEU A 20 11.46 -12.53 -18.22
C LEU A 20 11.68 -11.39 -17.23
N VAL A 21 12.04 -10.20 -17.70
CA VAL A 21 12.25 -9.01 -16.85
C VAL A 21 10.95 -8.61 -16.17
N ALA A 22 9.83 -8.60 -16.89
CA ALA A 22 8.52 -8.31 -16.33
C ALA A 22 8.14 -9.34 -15.26
N THR A 23 8.31 -10.64 -15.54
CA THR A 23 8.01 -11.72 -14.58
C THR A 23 8.98 -11.72 -13.41
N TYR A 24 10.25 -11.38 -13.62
CA TYR A 24 11.23 -11.25 -12.56
C TYR A 24 10.92 -10.06 -11.65
N ASP A 25 10.54 -8.91 -12.22
CA ASP A 25 10.10 -7.73 -11.46
C ASP A 25 8.79 -8.01 -10.70
N TYR A 26 7.87 -8.80 -11.29
CA TYR A 26 6.62 -9.24 -10.66
C TYR A 26 6.86 -10.27 -9.53
N SER A 27 7.74 -11.25 -9.74
CA SER A 27 8.01 -12.37 -8.82
C SER A 27 8.93 -11.99 -7.67
N LYS A 28 9.88 -11.07 -7.89
CA LYS A 28 10.65 -10.44 -6.82
C LYS A 28 9.81 -9.52 -5.96
N GLY A 29 8.53 -9.32 -6.32
CA GLY A 29 7.49 -8.76 -5.47
C GLY A 29 8.02 -7.54 -4.75
N ARG A 30 7.97 -6.38 -5.41
CA ARG A 30 8.26 -5.13 -4.71
C ARG A 30 7.18 -4.90 -3.67
N ILE A 31 7.32 -5.58 -2.55
CA ILE A 31 6.76 -5.22 -1.27
C ILE A 31 7.29 -3.81 -1.08
N PRO A 32 6.40 -2.80 -0.99
CA PRO A 32 6.84 -1.45 -0.74
C PRO A 32 7.74 -1.46 0.49
N GLN A 33 8.89 -0.81 0.38
CA GLN A 33 9.72 -0.61 1.56
C GLN A 33 9.00 0.40 2.44
N THR A 34 8.82 0.07 3.70
CA THR A 34 8.24 0.98 4.67
C THR A 34 9.13 0.99 5.90
N ASP A 35 9.37 2.19 6.40
CA ASP A 35 9.99 2.38 7.71
C ASP A 35 8.93 2.42 8.82
N SER A 36 7.64 2.31 8.45
CA SER A 36 6.51 2.35 9.36
C SER A 36 6.16 0.96 9.87
N ARG A 37 6.38 0.75 11.18
CA ARG A 37 5.96 -0.49 11.87
C ARG A 37 4.45 -0.73 11.79
N LEU A 38 3.65 0.33 11.70
CA LEU A 38 2.20 0.22 11.51
C LEU A 38 1.87 -0.43 10.17
N VAL A 39 2.52 0.01 9.10
CA VAL A 39 2.30 -0.54 7.76
C VAL A 39 2.80 -1.99 7.70
N GLU A 40 3.94 -2.29 8.31
CA GLU A 40 4.46 -3.66 8.39
C GLU A 40 3.48 -4.61 9.08
N ASP A 41 2.97 -4.26 10.26
CA ASP A 41 2.00 -5.06 11.01
C ASP A 41 0.69 -5.26 10.22
N VAL A 42 0.21 -4.21 9.55
CA VAL A 42 -0.98 -4.28 8.69
C VAL A 42 -0.74 -5.20 7.49
N LEU A 43 0.46 -5.20 6.90
CA LEU A 43 0.80 -6.07 5.78
C LEU A 43 0.91 -7.55 6.21
N VAL A 44 1.38 -7.80 7.44
CA VAL A 44 1.49 -9.15 8.04
C VAL A 44 0.11 -9.69 8.40
N GLU A 45 -0.73 -8.93 9.09
CA GLU A 45 -2.06 -9.38 9.52
C GLU A 45 -3.10 -9.35 8.41
N GLY A 46 -3.05 -8.32 7.57
CA GLY A 46 -3.99 -8.12 6.48
C GLY A 46 -3.78 -9.08 5.32
N ASN A 47 -2.71 -9.88 5.33
CA ASN A 47 -2.28 -10.75 4.24
C ASN A 47 -2.43 -9.99 2.91
N ALA A 48 -1.50 -9.05 2.63
CA ALA A 48 -1.53 -7.94 1.66
C ALA A 48 -1.96 -8.21 0.19
N ARG A 49 -2.65 -9.32 -0.07
CA ARG A 49 -3.40 -9.70 -1.27
C ARG A 49 -4.91 -9.64 -1.08
N GLU A 50 -5.43 -9.56 0.15
CA GLU A 50 -6.88 -9.57 0.42
C GLU A 50 -7.41 -8.16 0.67
N CYS A 51 -8.29 -7.71 -0.23
CA CYS A 51 -9.05 -6.47 -0.09
C CYS A 51 -10.22 -6.65 0.90
N ALA A 52 -10.73 -5.54 1.44
CA ALA A 52 -11.84 -5.48 2.40
C ALA A 52 -11.57 -6.23 3.71
N ARG A 53 -10.31 -6.27 4.15
CA ARG A 53 -9.92 -6.94 5.39
C ARG A 53 -9.91 -5.95 6.56
N ASP A 54 -10.57 -6.34 7.64
CA ASP A 54 -10.49 -5.63 8.92
C ASP A 54 -9.09 -5.81 9.52
N VAL A 55 -8.40 -4.70 9.73
CA VAL A 55 -7.07 -4.60 10.34
C VAL A 55 -7.09 -3.69 11.57
N THR A 56 -8.27 -3.50 12.17
CA THR A 56 -8.47 -2.70 13.38
C THR A 56 -7.56 -3.16 14.52
N ALA A 57 -7.33 -4.47 14.65
CA ALA A 57 -6.44 -5.02 15.67
C ALA A 57 -4.99 -4.55 15.50
N ALA A 58 -4.45 -4.56 14.28
CA ALA A 58 -3.13 -4.03 13.97
C ALA A 58 -3.04 -2.54 14.30
N VAL A 59 -3.99 -1.73 13.82
CA VAL A 59 -3.96 -0.29 14.06
C VAL A 59 -4.10 0.04 15.54
N THR A 60 -4.95 -0.67 16.29
CA THR A 60 -5.17 -0.45 17.72
C THR A 60 -3.92 -0.73 18.56
N ARG A 61 -3.02 -1.60 18.11
CA ARG A 61 -1.73 -1.81 18.82
C ARG A 61 -0.81 -0.60 18.74
N HIS A 62 -0.87 0.16 17.65
CA HIS A 62 -0.08 1.38 17.47
C HIS A 62 -0.81 2.63 17.97
N ILE A 63 -2.15 2.63 17.89
CA ILE A 63 -3.02 3.72 18.34
C ILE A 63 -4.04 3.15 19.33
N PRO A 64 -3.63 2.91 20.59
CA PRO A 64 -4.54 2.40 21.60
C PRO A 64 -5.60 3.43 21.98
N LEU A 65 -6.68 2.96 22.60
CA LEU A 65 -7.69 3.84 23.18
C LEU A 65 -7.05 4.73 24.25
N GLY A 66 -7.45 6.00 24.28
CA GLY A 66 -6.87 7.01 25.16
C GLY A 66 -5.66 7.76 24.61
N THR A 67 -5.15 7.38 23.42
CA THR A 67 -4.11 8.12 22.70
C THR A 67 -4.57 9.54 22.40
N ASP A 68 -3.71 10.53 22.59
CA ASP A 68 -4.03 11.92 22.28
C ASP A 68 -4.14 12.13 20.77
N ARG A 69 -5.07 12.99 20.35
CA ARG A 69 -5.33 13.26 18.93
C ARG A 69 -4.08 13.62 18.13
N ALA A 70 -3.26 14.53 18.64
CA ALA A 70 -2.03 14.96 17.97
C ALA A 70 -1.01 13.81 17.82
N GLU A 71 -0.99 12.88 18.77
CA GLU A 71 -0.13 11.70 18.69
C GLU A 71 -0.65 10.71 17.66
N ALA A 72 -1.96 10.46 17.63
CA ALA A 72 -2.59 9.59 16.64
C ALA A 72 -2.38 10.12 15.21
N GLU A 73 -2.59 11.42 14.99
CA GLU A 73 -2.34 12.09 13.71
C GLU A 73 -0.86 11.97 13.29
N ARG A 74 0.08 12.10 14.23
CA ARG A 74 1.51 11.92 13.96
C ARG A 74 1.86 10.49 13.57
N ILE A 75 1.28 9.48 14.24
CA ILE A 75 1.49 8.07 13.91
C ILE A 75 0.99 7.78 12.50
N LEU A 76 -0.21 8.27 12.15
CA LEU A 76 -0.79 8.11 10.82
C LEU A 76 0.03 8.85 9.75
N ALA A 77 0.49 10.07 10.03
CA ALA A 77 1.37 10.80 9.10
C ALA A 77 2.69 10.05 8.81
N GLY A 78 3.16 9.23 9.75
CA GLY A 78 4.31 8.34 9.58
C GLY A 78 4.02 7.04 8.83
N ALA A 79 2.76 6.73 8.52
CA ALA A 79 2.35 5.54 7.77
C ALA A 79 2.56 5.74 6.26
N THR A 80 3.82 5.80 5.85
CA THR A 80 4.20 5.98 4.45
C THR A 80 4.93 4.76 3.90
N ILE A 81 4.80 4.58 2.59
CA ILE A 81 5.59 3.60 1.83
C ILE A 81 6.55 4.35 0.92
N THR A 82 7.73 3.75 0.71
CA THR A 82 8.59 4.08 -0.41
C THR A 82 8.09 3.31 -1.62
N PRO A 83 7.56 4.01 -2.65
CA PRO A 83 7.02 3.35 -3.82
C PRO A 83 8.11 2.64 -4.62
N PRO A 84 7.75 1.55 -5.32
CA PRO A 84 8.69 0.79 -6.13
C PRO A 84 9.24 1.59 -7.34
N SER A 85 10.55 1.65 -7.56
CA SER A 85 11.19 2.34 -8.70
C SER A 85 11.00 1.64 -10.05
N ALA A 86 9.79 1.68 -10.63
CA ALA A 86 9.42 0.86 -11.78
C ALA A 86 9.82 1.49 -13.12
N TRP A 87 10.23 0.65 -14.07
CA TRP A 87 10.72 1.13 -15.38
C TRP A 87 9.61 1.23 -16.44
N PHE A 88 8.49 0.51 -16.27
CA PHE A 88 7.40 0.41 -17.24
C PHE A 88 6.07 1.01 -16.76
N TRP A 89 5.99 1.45 -15.50
CA TRP A 89 4.80 2.09 -14.92
C TRP A 89 5.23 3.08 -13.84
N LYS A 90 4.32 3.98 -13.44
CA LYS A 90 4.55 4.96 -12.37
C LYS A 90 3.69 4.58 -11.16
N PRO A 91 4.30 4.36 -9.98
CA PRO A 91 3.55 4.14 -8.75
C PRO A 91 2.72 5.35 -8.37
N GLU A 92 1.47 5.11 -8.03
CA GLU A 92 0.60 6.11 -7.42
C GLU A 92 0.54 5.87 -5.91
N VAL A 93 0.73 6.96 -5.16
CA VAL A 93 0.66 6.95 -3.69
C VAL A 93 -0.43 7.94 -3.30
N GLU A 94 -1.53 7.41 -2.81
CA GLU A 94 -2.63 8.14 -2.22
C GLU A 94 -2.46 8.15 -0.70
N ASN A 95 -2.16 9.32 -0.15
CA ASN A 95 -2.15 9.59 1.28
C ASN A 95 -3.03 10.81 1.54
N SER A 96 -4.11 10.64 2.30
CA SER A 96 -5.02 11.73 2.66
C SER A 96 -5.46 11.57 4.11
N ALA A 97 -5.71 12.69 4.78
CA ALA A 97 -6.26 12.71 6.12
C ALA A 97 -7.31 13.82 6.17
N VAL A 98 -8.54 13.45 6.51
CA VAL A 98 -9.67 14.36 6.62
C VAL A 98 -10.16 14.30 8.06
N SER A 99 -10.17 15.45 8.72
CA SER A 99 -10.73 15.55 10.06
C SER A 99 -12.01 16.37 10.08
N GLU A 100 -13.04 15.80 10.69
CA GLU A 100 -14.35 16.41 10.85
C GLU A 100 -14.76 16.37 12.32
N GLY A 101 -14.61 17.51 13.01
CA GLY A 101 -14.97 17.63 14.42
C GLY A 101 -14.26 16.62 15.32
N GLN A 102 -15.01 15.61 15.78
CA GLN A 102 -14.55 14.52 16.66
C GLN A 102 -14.12 13.26 15.91
N THR A 103 -14.01 13.27 14.59
CA THR A 103 -13.54 12.14 13.81
C THR A 103 -12.33 12.50 12.94
N LEU A 104 -11.52 11.49 12.63
CA LEU A 104 -10.45 11.55 11.65
C LEU A 104 -10.56 10.30 10.77
N GLU A 105 -10.61 10.52 9.46
CA GLU A 105 -10.45 9.49 8.46
C GLU A 105 -9.11 9.69 7.76
N ALA A 106 -8.28 8.66 7.74
CA ALA A 106 -6.99 8.68 7.06
C ALA A 106 -6.91 7.53 6.06
N ILE A 107 -6.44 7.83 4.85
CA ILE A 107 -6.19 6.86 3.79
C ILE A 107 -4.70 6.89 3.49
N HIS A 108 -4.06 5.73 3.52
CA HIS A 108 -2.63 5.60 3.25
C HIS A 108 -2.37 4.44 2.31
N THR A 109 -1.59 4.67 1.26
CA THR A 109 -1.18 3.57 0.38
C THR A 109 -0.19 2.68 1.12
N ILE A 110 -0.57 1.41 1.32
CA ILE A 110 0.28 0.40 1.97
C ILE A 110 0.91 -0.55 0.96
N LYS A 111 0.36 -0.61 -0.26
CA LYS A 111 0.91 -1.38 -1.38
C LYS A 111 0.43 -0.82 -2.71
N THR A 112 1.30 -0.79 -3.70
CA THR A 112 0.97 -0.33 -5.05
C THR A 112 1.57 -1.27 -6.10
N THR A 113 0.80 -1.55 -7.15
CA THR A 113 1.19 -2.39 -8.29
C THR A 113 0.68 -1.73 -9.58
N PRO A 114 1.06 -2.22 -10.78
CA PRO A 114 0.59 -1.64 -12.04
C PRO A 114 -0.92 -1.68 -12.27
N PHE A 115 -1.66 -2.50 -11.51
CA PHE A 115 -3.08 -2.77 -11.74
C PHE A 115 -3.96 -2.51 -10.51
N VAL A 116 -3.39 -2.66 -9.32
CA VAL A 116 -4.11 -2.53 -8.06
C VAL A 116 -3.21 -1.93 -6.99
N SER A 117 -3.76 -0.99 -6.24
CA SER A 117 -3.15 -0.46 -5.03
C SER A 117 -4.01 -0.82 -3.83
N ASN A 118 -3.37 -1.24 -2.73
CA ASN A 118 -4.03 -1.45 -1.46
C ASN A 118 -3.82 -0.22 -0.59
N LEU A 119 -4.91 0.32 -0.08
CA LEU A 119 -4.92 1.46 0.81
C LEU A 119 -5.38 0.98 2.18
N LEU A 120 -4.69 1.43 3.23
CA LEU A 120 -5.15 1.35 4.59
C LEU A 120 -6.06 2.55 4.83
N ARG A 121 -7.32 2.29 5.14
CA ARG A 121 -8.26 3.29 5.62
C ARG A 121 -8.41 3.15 7.13
N VAL A 122 -8.18 4.23 7.86
CA VAL A 122 -8.30 4.30 9.31
C VAL A 122 -9.34 5.34 9.68
N TYR A 123 -10.28 4.94 10.54
CA TYR A 123 -11.25 5.80 11.18
C TYR A 123 -10.95 5.88 12.66
N LEU A 124 -10.70 7.08 13.15
CA LEU A 124 -10.55 7.39 14.57
C LEU A 124 -11.72 8.26 15.03
N GLY A 125 -12.34 7.86 16.14
CA GLY A 125 -13.30 8.68 16.88
C GLY A 125 -12.65 9.21 18.15
N PHE A 126 -12.82 10.50 18.41
CA PHE A 126 -12.25 11.20 19.56
C PHE A 126 -13.34 11.66 20.53
N GLU A 127 -13.02 11.61 21.81
CA GLU A 127 -13.80 12.23 22.90
C GLU A 127 -12.78 12.90 23.83
N ASP A 128 -13.04 14.15 24.24
CA ASP A 128 -12.11 14.93 25.06
C ASP A 128 -10.67 15.00 24.52
N GLY A 129 -10.53 14.98 23.19
CA GLY A 129 -9.23 15.00 22.51
C GLY A 129 -8.49 13.66 22.49
N LYS A 130 -9.11 12.58 22.96
CA LYS A 130 -8.53 11.24 23.06
C LYS A 130 -9.25 10.22 22.19
N VAL A 131 -8.52 9.25 21.66
CA VAL A 131 -9.07 8.16 20.85
C VAL A 131 -10.03 7.31 21.69
N ARG A 132 -11.28 7.21 21.27
CA ARG A 132 -12.32 6.35 21.86
C ARG A 132 -12.78 5.23 20.94
N ARG A 133 -12.63 5.40 19.64
CA ARG A 133 -12.98 4.41 18.63
C ARG A 133 -11.88 4.33 17.61
N VAL A 134 -11.55 3.10 17.22
CA VAL A 134 -10.63 2.78 16.13
C VAL A 134 -11.36 1.78 15.25
N ALA A 135 -11.40 2.05 13.95
CA ALA A 135 -11.77 1.09 12.94
C ALA A 135 -10.78 1.22 11.78
N ALA A 136 -10.33 0.11 11.22
CA ALA A 136 -9.40 0.14 10.10
C ALA A 136 -9.66 -1.01 9.13
N GLU A 137 -9.58 -0.70 7.84
CA GLU A 137 -9.77 -1.64 6.77
C GLU A 137 -8.73 -1.47 5.66
N VAL A 138 -8.42 -2.55 4.96
CA VAL A 138 -7.64 -2.50 3.73
C VAL A 138 -8.59 -2.45 2.55
N ILE A 139 -8.55 -1.39 1.75
CA ILE A 139 -9.34 -1.24 0.52
C ILE A 139 -8.44 -1.39 -0.71
N CYS A 140 -9.04 -1.76 -1.84
CA CYS A 140 -8.34 -1.84 -3.12
C CYS A 140 -8.81 -0.75 -4.07
N HIS A 141 -7.84 -0.01 -4.61
CA HIS A 141 -8.01 0.97 -5.65
C HIS A 141 -7.49 0.37 -6.95
N PHE A 142 -8.34 0.32 -7.98
CA PHE A 142 -7.97 -0.14 -9.32
C PHE A 142 -7.61 1.06 -10.18
N SER A 143 -6.37 1.10 -10.65
CA SER A 143 -5.79 2.15 -11.49
C SER A 143 -6.10 1.94 -12.97
#